data_AF-A0A1Q3J372-F1
#
_entry.id   AF-A0A1Q3J372-F1
#
_cell.length_a   1.000
_cell.length_b   1.000
_cell.length_c   1.000
_cell.angle_alpha   90.00
_cell.angle_beta   90.00
_cell.angle_gamma   90.00
#
_symmetry.space_group_name_H-M   'P 1'
#
loop_
_entity.id
_entity.type
_entity.pdbx_description
1 polymer ?
#
loop_
_entity_poly.entity_id
_entity_poly.type
_entity_poly.pdbx_seq_one_letter_code
_entity_poly.pdbx_strand_id
1 'polypeptide(L)'
;MAGQRKSIGQQGHVMRRLWPQLDLIKQTGDFAAWEGPLVGIERAHTVQIAMGLPRDGDAPMFRRFPVVRVLSPALVPNWDAPEEAPLPHVFFDYDDLPMSPLCLFDLEKDEWSHRDFLARTTVPWTTDWLACYEGWQ
;
A
#
# COMPACT_ATOMS: atom_id res chain seq x y z
N MET A 1 25.59 -1.93 10.61
CA MET A 1 25.11 -0.57 10.93
C MET A 1 23.59 -0.53 10.79
N ALA A 2 22.85 -0.54 11.91
CA ALA A 2 21.40 -0.44 11.88
C ALA A 2 21.01 1.03 11.59
N GLY A 3 20.61 1.34 10.36
CA GLY A 3 20.06 2.63 9.93
C GLY A 3 18.80 3.11 10.68
N GLN A 4 18.60 4.42 10.67
CA GLN A 4 17.51 5.09 11.37
C GLN A 4 16.17 4.94 10.64
N ARG A 5 15.07 4.80 11.40
CA ARG A 5 13.68 4.85 10.87
C ARG A 5 13.45 6.19 10.14
N LYS A 6 12.69 6.16 9.05
CA LYS A 6 12.35 7.36 8.28
C LYS A 6 11.21 8.11 8.95
N SER A 7 11.37 9.41 9.17
CA SER A 7 10.29 10.25 9.65
C SER A 7 9.23 10.44 8.57
N ILE A 8 8.02 10.83 8.98
CA ILE A 8 6.93 11.15 8.04
C ILE A 8 7.34 12.26 7.06
N GLY A 9 8.04 13.29 7.54
CA GLY A 9 8.55 14.35 6.66
C GLY A 9 9.56 13.85 5.63
N GLN A 10 10.44 12.91 6.00
CA GLN A 10 11.36 12.28 5.06
C GLN A 10 10.62 11.41 4.03
N GLN A 11 9.61 10.65 4.46
CA GLN A 11 8.76 9.86 3.56
C GLN A 11 8.05 10.77 2.55
N GLY A 12 7.40 11.85 3.02
CA GLY A 12 6.71 12.81 2.17
C GLY A 12 7.63 13.53 1.18
N HIS A 13 8.86 13.89 1.60
CA HIS A 13 9.85 14.49 0.70
C HIS A 13 10.24 13.56 -0.45
N VAL A 14 10.54 12.29 -0.15
CA VAL A 14 10.93 11.32 -1.18
C VAL A 14 9.74 10.93 -2.06
N MET A 15 8.54 10.78 -1.48
CA MET A 15 7.31 10.50 -2.23
C MET A 15 7.05 11.58 -3.28
N ARG A 16 7.04 12.86 -2.88
CA ARG A 16 6.82 13.99 -3.81
C ARG A 16 7.86 14.05 -4.92
N ARG A 17 9.10 13.65 -4.66
CA ARG A 17 10.18 13.68 -5.65
C ARG A 17 10.07 12.57 -6.70
N LEU A 18 9.68 11.36 -6.29
CA LEU A 18 9.67 10.18 -7.17
C LEU A 18 8.28 9.93 -7.79
N TRP A 19 7.23 10.26 -7.06
CA TRP A 19 5.84 10.03 -7.42
C TRP A 19 5.03 11.32 -7.22
N PRO A 20 5.30 12.38 -8.00
CA PRO A 20 4.67 13.69 -7.84
C PRO A 20 3.14 13.67 -8.02
N GLN A 21 2.59 12.61 -8.63
CA GLN A 21 1.15 12.38 -8.79
C GLN A 21 0.46 11.78 -7.56
N LEU A 22 1.21 11.32 -6.55
CA LEU A 22 0.66 10.87 -5.28
C LEU A 22 0.54 12.07 -4.34
N ASP A 23 -0.66 12.64 -4.28
CA ASP A 23 -1.01 13.79 -3.47
C ASP A 23 -1.04 13.42 -1.99
N LEU A 24 -0.40 14.23 -1.14
CA LEU A 24 -0.45 14.07 0.30
C LEU A 24 -1.80 14.58 0.83
N ILE A 25 -2.72 13.67 1.14
CA ILE A 25 -4.06 14.01 1.61
C ILE A 25 -4.13 14.27 3.13
N LYS A 26 -3.20 13.70 3.90
CA LYS A 26 -3.15 13.88 5.35
C LYS A 26 -1.74 13.70 5.88
N GLN A 27 -1.33 14.55 6.81
CA GLN A 27 -0.06 14.42 7.52
C GLN A 27 -0.18 14.88 8.98
N THR A 28 0.39 14.09 9.88
CA THR A 28 0.70 14.46 11.27
C THR A 28 2.19 14.24 11.53
N GLY A 29 2.66 14.44 12.76
CA GLY A 29 4.04 14.13 13.12
C GLY A 29 4.43 12.65 12.96
N ASP A 30 3.45 11.74 12.99
CA ASP A 30 3.67 10.30 13.05
C ASP A 30 2.76 9.48 12.11
N PHE A 31 2.02 10.14 11.22
CA PHE A 31 1.16 9.52 10.22
C PHE A 31 1.16 10.33 8.93
N ALA A 32 1.05 9.66 7.79
CA ALA A 32 0.70 10.27 6.53
C ALA A 32 -0.14 9.33 5.67
N ALA A 33 -0.96 9.93 4.81
CA ALA A 33 -1.66 9.24 3.75
C ALA A 33 -1.50 10.00 2.44
N TRP A 34 -1.34 9.24 1.36
CA TRP A 34 -1.24 9.74 -0.01
C TRP A 34 -2.32 9.11 -0.86
N GLU A 35 -2.82 9.85 -1.85
CA GLU A 35 -3.73 9.34 -2.87
C GLU A 35 -3.28 9.77 -4.26
N GLY A 36 -3.50 8.92 -5.24
CA GLY A 36 -3.23 9.28 -6.62
C GLY A 36 -3.20 8.07 -7.56
N PRO A 37 -3.00 8.31 -8.86
CA PRO A 37 -3.05 7.26 -9.86
C PRO A 37 -1.75 6.46 -9.89
N LEU A 38 -1.89 5.13 -9.95
CA LEU A 38 -0.86 4.19 -10.35
C LEU A 38 -1.39 3.35 -11.51
N VAL A 39 -0.52 2.99 -12.45
CA VAL A 39 -0.86 2.12 -13.58
C VAL A 39 -0.17 0.78 -13.33
N GLY A 40 -0.92 -0.33 -13.45
CA GLY A 40 -0.36 -1.67 -13.46
C GLY A 40 0.28 -1.95 -14.82
N ILE A 41 -0.51 -2.42 -15.78
CA ILE A 41 -0.09 -2.59 -17.17
C ILE A 41 -0.78 -1.54 -18.05
N GLU A 42 -2.11 -1.56 -18.09
CA GLU A 42 -2.90 -0.72 -18.99
C GLU A 42 -3.85 0.23 -18.26
N ARG A 43 -4.31 -0.15 -17.07
CA ARG A 43 -5.37 0.58 -16.37
C ARG A 43 -4.81 1.43 -15.22
N ALA A 44 -5.18 2.71 -15.23
CA ALA A 44 -4.93 3.58 -14.09
C ALA A 44 -5.90 3.27 -12.95
N HIS A 45 -5.34 3.07 -11.77
CA HIS A 45 -6.05 2.89 -10.51
C HIS A 45 -5.68 4.02 -9.55
N THR A 46 -6.66 4.72 -9.03
CA THR A 46 -6.48 5.61 -7.89
C THR A 46 -6.29 4.75 -6.65
N VAL A 47 -5.16 4.91 -5.98
CA VAL A 47 -4.84 4.19 -4.74
C VAL A 47 -4.73 5.15 -3.57
N GLN A 48 -4.97 4.65 -2.37
CA GLN A 48 -4.58 5.29 -1.12
C GLN A 48 -3.42 4.50 -0.51
N ILE A 49 -2.40 5.20 -0.03
CA ILE A 49 -1.27 4.63 0.72
C ILE A 49 -1.23 5.33 2.08
N ALA A 50 -1.42 4.61 3.17
CA ALA A 50 -1.40 5.14 4.53
C ALA A 50 -0.29 4.48 5.36
N MET A 51 0.47 5.27 6.11
CA MET A 51 1.51 4.77 7.01
C MET A 51 1.65 5.65 8.24
N GLY A 52 1.85 5.02 9.39
CA GLY A 52 2.22 5.66 10.64
C GLY A 52 3.49 5.06 11.22
N LEU A 53 4.15 5.83 12.09
CA LEU A 53 5.29 5.35 12.86
C LEU A 53 4.82 4.35 13.93
N PRO A 54 5.68 3.37 14.30
CA PRO A 54 5.36 2.40 15.34
C PRO A 54 4.99 3.09 16.65
N ARG A 55 4.01 2.52 17.34
CA ARG A 55 3.68 2.82 18.74
C ARG A 55 3.56 1.50 19.49
N ASP A 56 3.83 1.54 20.79
CA ASP A 56 3.67 0.37 21.65
C ASP A 56 2.19 -0.01 21.83
N GLY A 57 1.92 -1.29 22.03
CA GLY A 57 0.57 -1.83 22.27
C GLY A 57 -0.14 -2.32 21.00
N ASP A 58 -1.45 -2.53 21.11
CA ASP A 58 -2.30 -2.93 19.99
C ASP A 58 -2.51 -1.76 19.02
N ALA A 59 -1.61 -1.67 18.04
CA ALA A 59 -1.56 -0.59 17.09
C ALA A 59 -2.31 -0.97 15.80
N PRO A 60 -3.08 -0.03 15.22
CA PRO A 60 -3.75 -0.26 13.94
C PRO A 60 -2.73 -0.62 12.85
N MET A 61 -3.19 -1.36 11.83
CA MET A 61 -2.36 -1.95 10.76
C MET A 61 -1.36 -0.95 10.15
N PHE A 62 -1.80 0.28 9.86
CA PHE A 62 -0.95 1.33 9.26
C PHE A 62 0.29 1.70 10.09
N ARG A 63 0.33 1.36 11.39
CA ARG A 63 1.51 1.57 12.26
C ARG A 63 2.48 0.41 12.26
N ARG A 64 2.02 -0.77 11.83
CA ARG A 64 2.82 -1.99 11.71
C ARG A 64 3.47 -2.07 10.33
N PHE A 65 2.71 -1.69 9.30
CA PHE A 65 3.17 -1.66 7.91
C PHE A 65 2.32 -0.71 7.05
N PRO A 66 2.74 -0.38 5.83
CA PRO A 66 1.99 0.50 4.94
C PRO A 66 0.69 -0.17 4.49
N VAL A 67 -0.41 0.54 4.62
CA VAL A 67 -1.74 0.07 4.21
C VAL A 67 -2.06 0.68 2.86
N VAL A 68 -2.25 -0.16 1.84
CA VAL A 68 -2.62 0.28 0.49
C VAL A 68 -4.03 -0.18 0.15
N ARG A 69 -4.83 0.68 -0.45
CA ARG A 69 -6.19 0.38 -0.95
C ARG A 69 -6.37 0.90 -2.36
N VAL A 70 -7.12 0.19 -3.16
CA VAL A 70 -7.58 0.68 -4.47
C VAL A 70 -8.92 1.38 -4.27
N LEU A 71 -8.98 2.67 -4.60
CA LEU A 71 -10.18 3.49 -4.47
C LEU A 71 -11.03 3.47 -5.74
N SER A 72 -10.39 3.46 -6.90
CA SER A 72 -11.08 3.49 -8.18
C SER A 72 -10.18 2.99 -9.33
N PRO A 73 -10.70 2.21 -10.28
CA PRO A 73 -11.95 1.46 -10.15
C PRO A 73 -11.88 0.50 -8.95
N ALA A 74 -13.03 0.22 -8.35
CA ALA A 74 -13.10 -0.73 -7.24
C ALA A 74 -12.61 -2.12 -7.68
N LEU A 75 -11.94 -2.84 -6.79
CA LEU A 75 -11.58 -4.23 -7.04
C LEU A 75 -12.85 -5.07 -7.21
N VAL A 76 -12.79 -6.03 -8.13
CA VAL A 76 -13.91 -6.89 -8.48
C VAL A 76 -13.62 -8.29 -7.95
N PRO A 77 -14.37 -8.77 -6.95
CA PRO A 77 -14.23 -10.13 -6.45
C PRO A 77 -14.54 -11.16 -7.54
N ASN A 78 -13.66 -12.15 -7.72
CA ASN A 78 -13.87 -13.29 -8.62
C ASN A 78 -13.96 -14.57 -7.78
N TRP A 79 -15.18 -15.01 -7.52
CA TRP A 79 -15.45 -16.21 -6.71
C TRP A 79 -15.18 -17.52 -7.45
N ASP A 80 -15.14 -17.47 -8.78
CA ASP A 80 -14.89 -18.62 -9.64
C ASP A 80 -13.39 -18.78 -9.96
N ALA A 81 -12.54 -17.89 -9.44
CA ALA A 81 -11.09 -17.99 -9.62
C ALA A 81 -10.57 -19.31 -9.01
N PRO A 82 -9.82 -20.12 -9.76
CA PRO A 82 -9.34 -21.41 -9.28
C PRO A 82 -8.34 -21.28 -8.13
N GLU A 83 -7.62 -20.16 -8.08
CA GLU A 83 -6.67 -19.81 -7.05
C GLU A 83 -6.88 -18.36 -6.62
N GLU A 84 -6.63 -18.10 -5.33
CA GLU A 84 -6.69 -16.77 -4.72
C GLU A 84 -8.05 -16.05 -4.82
N ALA A 85 -9.14 -16.83 -4.80
CA ALA A 85 -10.48 -16.30 -4.63
C ALA A 85 -10.70 -15.72 -3.21
N PRO A 86 -11.54 -14.67 -3.06
CA PRO A 86 -12.18 -13.92 -4.14
C PRO A 86 -11.34 -12.73 -4.64
N LEU A 87 -10.19 -12.44 -4.03
CA LEU A 87 -9.25 -11.39 -4.45
C LEU A 87 -7.81 -11.84 -4.14
N PRO A 88 -6.85 -11.61 -5.06
CA PRO A 88 -5.49 -12.08 -4.90
C PRO A 88 -4.72 -11.22 -3.91
N HIS A 89 -3.95 -11.85 -3.01
CA HIS A 89 -3.03 -11.16 -2.12
C HIS A 89 -3.60 -9.90 -1.43
N VAL A 90 -4.69 -10.05 -0.68
CA VAL A 90 -5.25 -9.00 0.18
C VAL A 90 -5.37 -9.47 1.63
N PHE A 91 -5.35 -8.51 2.55
CA PHE A 91 -5.85 -8.72 3.90
C PHE A 91 -7.36 -8.50 3.88
N PHE A 92 -8.15 -9.57 3.89
CA PHE A 92 -9.60 -9.47 3.69
C PHE A 92 -10.29 -8.55 4.71
N ASP A 93 -11.00 -7.57 4.18
CA ASP A 93 -12.03 -6.80 4.88
C ASP A 93 -13.39 -7.38 4.46
N TYR A 94 -13.96 -8.27 5.29
CA TYR A 94 -15.19 -8.99 4.95
C TYR A 94 -16.44 -8.10 4.95
N ASP A 95 -16.36 -6.90 5.52
CA ASP A 95 -17.44 -5.92 5.48
C ASP A 95 -17.44 -5.14 4.14
N ASP A 96 -16.26 -4.97 3.52
CA ASP A 96 -16.09 -4.30 2.22
C ASP A 96 -14.90 -4.88 1.44
N LEU A 97 -15.14 -6.01 0.75
CA LEU A 97 -14.09 -6.76 0.04
C LEU A 97 -13.27 -5.89 -0.94
N PRO A 98 -13.88 -5.04 -1.79
CA PRO A 98 -13.12 -4.15 -2.67
C PRO A 98 -12.17 -3.17 -1.96
N MET A 99 -12.42 -2.85 -0.69
CA MET A 99 -11.58 -1.98 0.14
C MET A 99 -10.54 -2.74 0.97
N SER A 100 -10.38 -4.04 0.75
CA SER A 100 -9.39 -4.87 1.43
C SER A 100 -7.96 -4.31 1.23
N PRO A 101 -7.16 -4.16 2.29
CA PRO A 101 -5.76 -3.77 2.17
C PRO A 101 -4.95 -4.75 1.29
N LEU A 102 -4.12 -4.22 0.39
CA LEU A 102 -3.22 -5.05 -0.41
C LEU A 102 -2.14 -5.70 0.46
N CYS A 103 -1.85 -6.98 0.20
CA CYS A 103 -0.72 -7.71 0.75
C CYS A 103 0.45 -7.64 -0.24
N LEU A 104 1.39 -6.72 -0.02
CA LEU A 104 2.43 -6.36 -0.99
C LEU A 104 3.78 -7.04 -0.74
N PHE A 105 3.97 -7.67 0.41
CA PHE A 105 5.23 -8.29 0.82
C PHE A 105 4.99 -9.28 1.96
N ASP A 106 5.97 -10.15 2.17
CA ASP A 106 5.95 -11.14 3.24
C ASP A 106 6.43 -10.51 4.55
N LEU A 107 5.50 -10.39 5.51
CA LEU A 107 5.78 -9.82 6.84
C LEU A 107 6.79 -10.64 7.65
N GLU A 108 6.96 -11.93 7.35
CA GLU A 108 7.85 -12.82 8.10
C GLU A 108 9.28 -12.85 7.53
N LYS A 109 9.49 -12.29 6.33
CA LYS A 109 10.79 -12.30 5.64
C LYS A 109 11.61 -11.01 5.75
N ASP A 110 11.21 -10.09 6.62
CA ASP A 110 11.89 -8.78 6.80
C ASP A 110 12.04 -7.97 5.49
N GLU A 111 11.15 -8.18 4.50
CA GLU A 111 11.22 -7.51 3.18
C GLU A 111 10.98 -6.00 3.29
N TRP A 112 10.31 -5.57 4.35
CA TRP A 112 10.00 -4.17 4.60
C TRP A 112 10.18 -3.79 6.07
N SER A 113 10.70 -2.58 6.31
CA SER A 113 10.75 -1.95 7.62
C SER A 113 10.47 -0.45 7.54
N HIS A 114 10.24 0.19 8.70
CA HIS A 114 10.13 1.66 8.78
C HIS A 114 11.40 2.44 8.39
N ARG A 115 12.47 1.74 7.98
CA ARG A 115 13.70 2.35 7.48
C ARG A 115 13.68 2.47 5.96
N ASP A 116 12.72 1.84 5.31
CA ASP A 116 12.56 1.84 3.87
C ASP A 116 11.62 2.98 3.45
N PHE A 117 11.93 3.59 2.31
CA PHE A 117 11.07 4.62 1.75
C PHE A 117 9.92 3.97 1.00
N LEU A 118 8.67 4.33 1.32
CA LEU A 118 7.48 3.81 0.62
C LEU A 118 7.58 4.03 -0.88
N ALA A 119 8.08 5.21 -1.27
CA ALA A 119 8.33 5.59 -2.65
C ALA A 119 9.31 4.67 -3.41
N ARG A 120 10.09 3.84 -2.72
CA ARG A 120 11.05 2.91 -3.32
C ARG A 120 10.67 1.43 -3.13
N THR A 121 9.65 1.15 -2.33
CA THR A 121 9.22 -0.22 -2.01
C THR A 121 7.72 -0.35 -2.25
N THR A 122 6.90 0.18 -1.36
CA THR A 122 5.44 0.07 -1.39
C THR A 122 4.81 0.55 -2.69
N VAL A 123 5.25 1.68 -3.25
CA VAL A 123 4.68 2.21 -4.51
C VAL A 123 4.96 1.27 -5.70
N PRO A 124 6.23 0.90 -6.01
CA PRO A 124 6.47 -0.05 -7.09
C PRO A 124 5.82 -1.42 -6.85
N TRP A 125 5.81 -1.94 -5.62
CA TRP A 125 5.09 -3.20 -5.33
C TRP A 125 3.58 -3.10 -5.53
N THR A 126 2.99 -1.91 -5.28
CA THR A 126 1.57 -1.68 -5.60
C THR A 126 1.35 -1.73 -7.11
N THR A 127 2.25 -1.14 -7.90
CA THR A 127 2.20 -1.23 -9.37
C THR A 127 2.31 -2.68 -9.84
N ASP A 128 3.25 -3.46 -9.29
CA ASP A 128 3.41 -4.88 -9.62
C ASP A 128 2.15 -5.69 -9.25
N TRP A 129 1.57 -5.44 -8.08
CA TRP A 129 0.32 -6.06 -7.66
C TRP A 129 -0.83 -5.72 -8.61
N LEU A 130 -0.97 -4.44 -9.00
CA LEU A 130 -2.00 -4.01 -9.96
C LEU A 130 -1.83 -4.69 -11.32
N ALA A 131 -0.59 -4.86 -11.79
CA ALA A 131 -0.30 -5.57 -13.02
C ALA A 131 -0.72 -7.04 -12.96
N CYS A 132 -0.42 -7.72 -11.84
CA CYS A 132 -0.85 -9.10 -11.61
C CYS A 132 -2.39 -9.20 -11.50
N TYR A 133 -3.02 -8.27 -10.79
CA TYR A 133 -4.48 -8.20 -10.67
C TYR A 133 -5.16 -8.02 -12.03
N GLU A 134 -4.62 -7.16 -12.91
CA GLU A 134 -5.14 -6.97 -14.27
C GLU A 134 -5.12 -8.27 -15.11
N GLY A 135 -4.15 -9.16 -14.87
CA GLY A 135 -4.09 -10.47 -15.54
C GLY A 135 -4.89 -11.59 -14.84
N TRP A 136 -5.09 -11.46 -13.52
CA TRP A 136 -5.88 -12.41 -12.71
C TRP A 136 -7.40 -12.20 -12.89
N GLN A 137 -7.83 -10.95 -13.05
CA GLN A 137 -9.24 -10.55 -13.16
C GLN A 137 -9.85 -11.01 -14.49
#